data_AF-A0A954X1U0-F1
#
_entry.id   AF-A0A954X1U0-F1
#
_cell.length_a   1.000
_cell.length_b   1.000
_cell.length_c   1.000
_cell.angle_alpha   90.00
_cell.angle_beta   90.00
_cell.angle_gamma   90.00
#
_symmetry.space_group_name_H-M   'P 1'
#
loop_
_entity.id
_entity.type
_entity.pdbx_description
1 polymer ?
#
loop_
_entity_poly.entity_id
_entity_poly.type
_entity_poly.pdbx_seq_one_letter_code
_entity_poly.pdbx_strand_id
1 'polypeptide(L)'
;MLVGSSRGRSAPQSIKLSTKKLKFELLDDRRMLTGDVNGDGVVNDADLVELRSAFGQVGDNLPGDVNSDGIVDLADFQIVKDNQGLTISP
;
A
#
# COMPACT_ATOMS: atom_id res chain seq x y z
N MET A 1 -32.88 -15.42 -35.65
CA MET A 1 -33.01 -14.50 -34.50
C MET A 1 -32.48 -15.22 -33.26
N LEU A 2 -31.65 -14.52 -32.46
CA LEU A 2 -31.11 -14.87 -31.11
C LEU A 2 -30.04 -15.99 -31.09
N VAL A 3 -28.73 -15.67 -31.17
CA VAL A 3 -27.76 -15.39 -30.04
C VAL A 3 -27.71 -16.57 -29.06
N GLY A 4 -26.61 -17.25 -28.75
CA GLY A 4 -25.18 -16.94 -28.83
C GLY A 4 -24.51 -17.48 -27.55
N SER A 5 -23.97 -18.70 -27.63
CA SER A 5 -22.90 -19.30 -26.82
C SER A 5 -22.80 -19.03 -25.31
N SER A 6 -23.30 -19.96 -24.50
CA SER A 6 -22.89 -20.18 -23.11
C SER A 6 -21.46 -20.74 -23.06
N ARG A 7 -20.45 -19.87 -22.93
CA ARG A 7 -19.10 -20.28 -22.54
C ARG A 7 -18.95 -20.19 -21.03
N GLY A 8 -19.05 -21.35 -20.37
CA GLY A 8 -18.55 -21.52 -19.01
C GLY A 8 -17.07 -21.16 -18.98
N ARG A 9 -16.70 -20.15 -18.19
CA ARG A 9 -15.30 -19.90 -17.82
C ARG A 9 -15.06 -20.55 -16.47
N SER A 10 -13.94 -21.27 -16.42
CA SER A 10 -13.46 -22.15 -15.36
C SER A 10 -13.83 -21.73 -13.94
N ALA A 11 -14.18 -22.75 -13.15
CA ALA A 11 -14.06 -22.70 -11.70
C ALA A 11 -12.73 -22.05 -11.28
N PRO A 12 -12.71 -21.24 -10.21
CA PRO A 12 -11.45 -20.75 -9.65
C PRO A 12 -10.59 -21.98 -9.32
N GLN A 13 -9.38 -22.03 -9.88
CA GLN A 13 -8.48 -23.14 -9.61
C GLN A 13 -8.20 -23.17 -8.11
N SER A 14 -8.56 -24.29 -7.47
CA SER A 14 -8.27 -24.56 -6.08
C SER A 14 -6.76 -24.52 -5.88
N ILE A 15 -6.26 -23.39 -5.39
CA ILE A 15 -4.84 -23.23 -5.07
C ILE A 15 -4.57 -24.18 -3.91
N LYS A 16 -3.79 -25.24 -4.16
CA LYS A 16 -3.48 -26.27 -3.17
C LYS A 16 -2.52 -25.67 -2.15
N LEU A 17 -3.10 -24.99 -1.16
CA LEU A 17 -2.39 -24.18 -0.19
C LEU A 17 -1.78 -25.03 0.93
N SER A 18 -0.48 -25.32 0.84
CA SER A 18 0.27 -25.87 1.97
C SER A 18 0.48 -24.75 3.01
N THR A 19 -0.28 -24.82 4.11
CA THR A 19 -0.50 -23.80 5.15
C THR A 19 0.74 -23.12 5.75
N LYS A 20 1.96 -23.62 5.48
CA LYS A 20 3.23 -23.01 5.89
C LYS A 20 3.84 -22.07 4.85
N LYS A 21 3.65 -22.32 3.55
CA LYS A 21 4.26 -21.51 2.48
C LYS A 21 3.51 -20.20 2.20
N LEU A 22 2.26 -20.13 2.63
CA LEU A 22 1.37 -18.98 2.38
C LEU A 22 1.31 -17.98 3.51
N LYS A 23 1.90 -18.31 4.66
CA LYS A 23 2.03 -17.35 5.75
C LYS A 23 3.23 -16.43 5.59
N PHE A 24 4.15 -16.75 4.68
CA PHE A 24 5.30 -15.88 4.38
C PHE A 24 5.01 -15.05 3.13
N GLU A 25 4.64 -15.68 2.00
CA GLU A 25 4.42 -14.96 0.73
C GLU A 25 3.13 -14.10 0.64
N LEU A 26 2.20 -14.18 1.61
CA LEU A 26 0.98 -13.34 1.63
C LEU A 26 0.93 -12.33 2.80
N LEU A 27 1.94 -12.31 3.67
CA LEU A 27 1.97 -11.41 4.83
C LEU A 27 2.96 -10.24 4.69
N ASP A 28 3.88 -10.26 3.72
CA ASP A 28 4.75 -9.12 3.45
C ASP A 28 4.01 -7.96 2.79
N ASP A 29 2.96 -8.22 1.99
CA ASP A 29 2.10 -7.19 1.35
C ASP A 29 1.26 -6.35 2.34
N ARG A 30 1.31 -6.62 3.66
CA ARG A 30 0.56 -5.86 4.68
C ARG A 30 1.43 -5.21 5.75
N ARG A 31 2.75 -5.23 5.61
CA ARG A 31 3.64 -4.47 6.49
C ARG A 31 3.84 -3.08 5.93
N MET A 32 2.82 -2.22 6.04
CA MET A 32 2.99 -0.80 5.71
C MET A 32 3.99 -0.19 6.68
N LEU A 33 5.10 0.33 6.17
CA LEU A 33 6.06 1.08 6.97
C LEU A 33 5.47 2.46 7.25
N THR A 34 5.59 2.93 8.49
CA THR A 34 5.24 4.32 8.79
C THR A 34 6.13 5.24 7.95
N GLY A 35 5.52 6.06 7.10
CA GLY A 35 6.22 6.94 6.15
C GLY A 35 6.42 6.36 4.74
N ASP A 36 6.02 5.11 4.47
CA ASP A 36 5.92 4.54 3.11
C ASP A 36 4.58 4.97 2.52
N VAL A 37 4.60 6.15 1.90
CA VAL A 37 3.42 6.88 1.39
C VAL A 37 2.97 6.26 0.07
N ASN A 38 3.90 5.77 -0.75
CA ASN A 38 3.59 5.19 -2.06
C ASN A 38 3.31 3.67 -2.00
N GLY A 39 3.60 3.02 -0.86
CA GLY A 39 3.36 1.61 -0.62
C GLY A 39 4.34 0.68 -1.35
N ASP A 40 5.54 1.15 -1.67
CA ASP A 40 6.56 0.38 -2.39
C ASP A 40 7.44 -0.49 -1.48
N GLY A 41 7.23 -0.40 -0.16
CA GLY A 41 7.96 -1.17 0.85
C GLY A 41 9.31 -0.58 1.22
N VAL A 42 9.62 0.66 0.83
CA VAL A 42 10.85 1.37 1.17
C VAL A 42 10.56 2.85 1.46
N VAL A 43 10.86 3.32 2.67
CA VAL A 43 10.75 4.74 3.00
C VAL A 43 11.93 5.52 2.40
N ASN A 44 11.67 6.28 1.34
CA ASN A 44 12.69 7.01 0.57
C ASN A 44 12.18 8.36 0.02
N ASP A 45 12.95 9.00 -0.86
CA ASP A 45 12.60 10.33 -1.41
C ASP A 45 11.33 10.30 -2.28
N ALA A 46 10.94 9.15 -2.83
CA ALA A 46 9.68 8.98 -3.56
C ALA A 46 8.46 9.23 -2.65
N ASP A 47 8.51 8.82 -1.39
CA ASP A 47 7.45 9.09 -0.42
C ASP A 47 7.31 10.57 -0.12
N LEU A 48 8.43 11.28 -0.06
CA LEU A 48 8.44 12.73 0.11
C LEU A 48 7.84 13.45 -1.10
N VAL A 49 8.00 12.92 -2.32
CA VAL A 49 7.39 13.47 -3.53
C VAL A 49 5.86 13.27 -3.52
N GLU A 50 5.38 12.10 -3.11
CA GLU A 50 3.96 11.83 -2.97
C GLU A 50 3.32 12.69 -1.86
N LEU A 51 3.96 12.77 -0.69
CA LEU A 51 3.50 13.63 0.40
C LEU A 51 3.39 15.10 -0.03
N ARG A 52 4.41 15.62 -0.72
CA ARG A 52 4.39 16.99 -1.24
C ARG A 52 3.26 17.24 -2.22
N SER A 53 2.86 16.24 -2.99
CA SER A 53 1.73 16.34 -3.93
C SER A 53 0.39 16.45 -3.20
N ALA A 54 0.34 16.00 -1.94
CA ALA A 54 -0.83 16.11 -1.07
C ALA A 54 -0.76 17.26 -0.04
N PHE A 55 0.34 18.01 0.03
CA PHE A 55 0.57 19.01 1.08
C PHE A 55 -0.54 20.08 1.15
N GLY A 56 -1.04 20.31 2.37
CA GLY A 56 -2.13 21.25 2.66
C GLY A 56 -3.53 20.70 2.38
N GLN A 57 -3.67 19.44 1.92
CA GLN A 57 -4.97 18.79 1.84
C GLN A 57 -5.54 18.52 3.24
N VAL A 58 -6.87 18.57 3.34
CA VAL A 58 -7.62 18.35 4.58
C VAL A 58 -8.74 17.37 4.28
N GLY A 59 -8.94 16.39 5.15
CA GLY A 59 -9.98 15.38 5.01
C GLY A 59 -9.54 14.02 5.51
N ASP A 60 -10.35 13.01 5.22
CA ASP A 60 -10.09 11.64 5.64
C ASP A 60 -9.32 10.86 4.56
N ASN A 61 -8.49 9.90 5.00
CA ASN A 61 -7.84 8.91 4.13
C ASN A 61 -6.97 9.55 3.04
N LEU A 62 -6.21 10.59 3.41
CA LEU A 62 -5.25 11.24 2.53
C LEU A 62 -3.95 10.43 2.51
N PRO A 63 -3.37 10.12 1.33
CA PRO A 63 -2.17 9.29 1.25
C PRO A 63 -0.96 9.91 1.97
N GLY A 64 -0.88 11.24 2.06
CA GLY A 64 0.19 11.96 2.75
C GLY A 64 -0.06 12.26 4.24
N ASP A 65 -1.24 11.93 4.78
CA ASP A 65 -1.59 12.16 6.19
C ASP A 65 -1.13 10.95 7.02
N VAL A 66 0.17 10.95 7.30
CA VAL A 66 0.89 9.83 7.91
C VAL A 66 0.54 9.70 9.40
N ASN A 67 0.26 10.83 10.07
CA ASN A 67 -0.14 10.84 11.48
C ASN A 67 -1.67 10.67 11.68
N SER A 68 -2.46 10.71 10.60
CA SER A 68 -3.92 10.60 10.59
C SER A 68 -4.62 11.69 11.40
N ASP A 69 -4.10 12.92 11.38
CA ASP A 69 -4.71 14.08 12.05
C ASP A 69 -5.70 14.85 11.16
N GLY A 70 -5.85 14.42 9.91
CA GLY A 70 -6.77 14.97 8.92
C GLY A 70 -6.20 16.11 8.10
N ILE A 71 -4.90 16.43 8.23
CA ILE A 71 -4.20 17.47 7.48
C ILE A 71 -2.85 16.94 7.02
N VAL A 72 -2.52 17.11 5.74
CA VAL A 72 -1.16 16.81 5.25
C VAL A 72 -0.26 18.01 5.49
N ASP A 73 0.63 17.96 6.46
CA ASP A 73 1.50 19.08 6.81
C ASP A 73 2.97 18.71 7.12
N LEU A 74 3.68 19.60 7.83
CA LEU A 74 5.09 19.39 8.17
C LEU A 74 5.31 18.29 9.22
N ALA A 75 4.30 17.97 10.03
CA ALA A 75 4.36 16.85 10.96
C ALA A 75 4.51 15.52 10.21
N ASP A 76 3.74 15.33 9.13
CA ASP A 76 3.86 14.15 8.27
C ASP A 76 5.24 14.08 7.59
N PHE A 77 5.72 15.22 7.11
CA PHE A 77 7.04 15.31 6.50
C PHE A 77 8.16 14.90 7.47
N GLN A 78 8.05 15.29 8.73
CA GLN A 78 9.01 14.89 9.77
C GLN A 78 8.95 13.38 10.01
N ILE A 79 7.76 12.77 10.03
CA ILE A 79 7.60 11.32 10.19
C ILE A 79 8.25 10.54 9.06
N VAL A 80 8.06 10.94 7.80
CA VAL A 80 8.72 10.27 6.66
C VAL A 80 10.25 10.39 6.78
N LYS A 81 10.75 11.56 7.19
CA LYS A 81 12.19 11.77 7.40
C LYS A 81 12.79 10.90 8.50
N ASP A 82 12.10 10.81 9.63
CA ASP A 82 12.56 10.03 10.77
C ASP A 82 12.62 8.52 10.45
N ASN A 83 11.84 8.08 9.47
CA ASN A 83 11.76 6.70 9.02
C ASN A 83 12.57 6.40 7.74
N GLN A 84 13.38 7.34 7.24
CA GLN A 84 14.17 7.12 6.01
C GLN A 84 15.04 5.85 6.06
N GLY A 85 15.01 5.09 4.97
CA GLY A 85 15.81 3.88 4.81
C GLY A 85 15.21 2.62 5.46
N LEU A 86 14.04 2.72 6.09
CA LEU A 86 13.27 1.53 6.45
C LEU A 86 12.85 0.79 5.17
N THR A 87 12.98 -0.53 5.18
CA THR A 87 12.58 -1.40 4.08
C THR A 87 11.97 -2.69 4.61
N ILE A 88 10.96 -3.19 3.91
CA ILE A 88 10.41 -4.53 4.14
C ILE A 88 11.44 -5.52 3.59
N SER A 89 12.23 -6.10 4.48
CA SER A 89 13.10 -7.24 4.12
C SER A 89 12.28 -8.53 4.09
N PRO A 90 12.49 -9.41 3.09
CA PRO A 90 11.79 -10.70 2.96
C PRO A 90 12.13 -11.71 4.06
#